data_AF-A0A969KHP8-F1
#
_entry.id   AF-A0A969KHP8-F1
#
_cell.length_a   1.000
_cell.length_b   1.000
_cell.length_c   1.000
_cell.angle_alpha   90.00
_cell.angle_beta   90.00
_cell.angle_gamma   90.00
#
_symmetry.space_group_name_H-M   'P 1'
#
loop_
_entity.id
_entity.type
_entity.pdbx_description
1 polymer ?
#
loop_
_entity_poly.entity_id
_entity_poly.type
_entity_poly.pdbx_seq_one_letter_code
_entity_poly.pdbx_strand_id
1 'polypeptide(L)'
;MNYQWFEDVTPLTINSPILEISKSGEYTIVVTDKHKCSKAATIEVTVIYKDAYINIMEGSVIEFVEQGTLNAKTNIPNANIEWRYNNFIVGKDLTLNVKNEGIYTISIKSSDGQTIASTSTKVTITKRTYTVQIGDDIERLARKFYNDQSKKSLILKANPSIAENNGGLTVGETIIIPVLENETETTKIKIGAIIDLMPLSAPGIYQNGIVTDISVQVFKEMNMETSIEFMPLNKVKAGVYNGLFTVAQPLAKTPMEELSFYFSNPLYKL
;
A
#
# COMPACT_ATOMS: atom_id res chain seq x y z
N MET A 1 22.70 -41.07 3.00
CA MET A 1 23.05 -39.81 2.31
C MET A 1 22.15 -38.75 2.86
N ASN A 2 22.69 -37.56 3.09
CA ASN A 2 21.93 -36.38 3.50
C ASN A 2 21.89 -35.40 2.31
N TYR A 3 20.76 -34.74 2.13
CA TYR A 3 20.54 -33.75 1.08
C TYR A 3 20.20 -32.44 1.76
N GLN A 4 20.82 -31.35 1.29
CA GLN A 4 20.52 -30.01 1.74
C GLN A 4 20.44 -29.12 0.49
N TRP A 5 19.28 -28.49 0.29
CA TRP A 5 19.09 -27.53 -0.79
C TRP A 5 19.33 -26.10 -0.30
N PHE A 6 19.77 -25.26 -1.22
CA PHE A 6 19.92 -23.82 -1.06
C PHE A 6 19.24 -23.11 -2.24
N GLU A 7 18.49 -22.05 -1.94
CA GLU A 7 18.02 -21.05 -2.90
C GLU A 7 18.91 -19.81 -2.73
N ASP A 8 19.68 -19.50 -3.77
CA ASP A 8 20.87 -18.65 -3.72
C ASP A 8 21.82 -19.10 -2.59
N VAL A 9 21.86 -18.34 -1.48
CA VAL A 9 22.67 -18.65 -0.28
C VAL A 9 21.84 -19.16 0.90
N THR A 10 20.51 -19.20 0.78
CA THR A 10 19.60 -19.51 1.89
C THR A 10 19.27 -20.99 1.92
N PRO A 11 19.52 -21.71 3.04
CA PRO A 11 19.20 -23.13 3.13
C PRO A 11 17.68 -23.36 3.16
N LEU A 12 17.20 -24.29 2.34
CA LEU A 12 15.82 -24.76 2.32
C LEU A 12 15.63 -25.92 3.32
N THR A 13 14.43 -26.07 3.88
CA THR A 13 14.13 -27.15 4.84
C THR A 13 13.86 -28.51 4.20
N ILE A 14 14.14 -28.65 2.90
CA ILE A 14 13.88 -29.85 2.10
C ILE A 14 15.13 -30.73 2.08
N ASN A 15 15.00 -31.97 2.58
CA ASN A 15 16.08 -32.95 2.64
C ASN A 15 15.85 -34.15 1.68
N SER A 16 15.31 -33.86 0.49
CA SER A 16 14.96 -34.84 -0.54
C SER A 16 15.94 -34.76 -1.72
N PRO A 17 16.22 -35.86 -2.45
CA PRO A 17 16.96 -35.80 -3.71
C PRO A 17 16.22 -35.03 -4.82
N ILE A 18 14.92 -34.74 -4.65
CA ILE A 18 14.08 -34.01 -5.61
C ILE A 18 13.64 -32.69 -4.97
N LEU A 19 13.81 -31.59 -5.70
CA LEU A 19 13.28 -30.26 -5.37
C LEU A 19 12.31 -29.82 -6.49
N GLU A 20 11.08 -29.49 -6.12
CA GLU A 20 10.14 -28.82 -7.03
C GLU A 20 10.37 -27.31 -6.97
N ILE A 21 10.61 -26.70 -8.14
CA ILE A 21 11.02 -25.30 -8.27
C ILE A 21 9.91 -24.52 -8.96
N SER A 22 9.44 -23.46 -8.33
CA SER A 22 8.41 -22.56 -8.88
C SER A 22 8.89 -21.12 -9.06
N LYS A 23 10.17 -20.84 -8.74
CA LYS A 23 10.78 -19.52 -8.84
C LYS A 23 12.06 -19.62 -9.68
N SER A 24 12.34 -18.57 -10.44
CA SER A 24 13.64 -18.42 -11.07
C SER A 24 14.67 -18.06 -10.00
N GLY A 25 15.85 -18.66 -10.07
CA GLY A 25 16.91 -18.46 -9.08
C GLY A 25 18.06 -19.44 -9.27
N GLU A 26 19.12 -19.25 -8.49
CA GLU A 26 20.21 -20.23 -8.41
C GLU A 26 19.88 -21.26 -7.33
N TYR A 27 19.92 -22.55 -7.69
CA TYR A 27 19.67 -23.63 -6.74
C TYR A 27 20.92 -24.49 -6.60
N THR A 28 21.35 -24.68 -5.36
CA THR A 28 22.50 -25.53 -5.02
C THR A 28 22.03 -26.71 -4.18
N ILE A 29 22.38 -27.93 -4.58
CA ILE A 29 22.22 -29.13 -3.75
C ILE A 29 23.58 -29.54 -3.18
N VAL A 30 23.63 -29.77 -1.87
CA VAL A 30 24.76 -30.38 -1.19
C VAL A 30 24.36 -31.80 -0.78
N VAL A 31 25.10 -32.79 -1.26
CA VAL A 31 24.91 -34.20 -0.92
C VAL A 31 26.06 -34.65 -0.03
N THR A 32 25.72 -35.17 1.15
CA THR A 32 26.70 -35.67 2.13
C THR A 32 26.53 -37.18 2.32
N ASP A 33 27.63 -37.92 2.20
CA ASP A 33 27.63 -39.38 2.37
C ASP A 33 27.71 -39.79 3.86
N LYS A 34 27.69 -41.10 4.13
CA LYS A 34 27.79 -41.64 5.49
C LYS A 34 29.17 -41.44 6.14
N HIS A 35 30.20 -41.15 5.34
CA HIS A 35 31.55 -40.87 5.80
C HIS A 35 31.82 -39.36 5.94
N LYS A 36 30.77 -38.52 5.89
CA LYS A 36 30.82 -37.06 6.00
C LYS A 36 31.54 -36.36 4.84
N CYS A 37 31.75 -37.03 3.72
CA CYS A 37 32.19 -36.38 2.48
C CYS A 37 31.00 -35.68 1.82
N SER A 38 31.17 -34.41 1.45
CA SER A 38 30.15 -33.61 0.78
C SER A 38 30.55 -33.23 -0.64
N LYS A 39 29.56 -33.16 -1.53
CA LYS A 39 29.71 -32.61 -2.89
C LYS A 39 28.52 -31.71 -3.20
N ALA A 40 28.79 -30.63 -3.92
CA ALA A 40 27.77 -29.67 -4.34
C ALA A 40 27.57 -29.67 -5.86
N ALA A 41 26.35 -29.35 -6.29
CA ALA A 41 26.03 -29.03 -7.68
C ALA A 41 25.08 -27.84 -7.70
N THR A 42 25.27 -26.94 -8.66
CA THR A 42 24.53 -25.68 -8.79
C THR A 42 23.90 -25.59 -10.17
N ILE A 43 22.68 -25.07 -10.23
CA ILE A 43 21.93 -24.82 -11.47
C ILE A 43 21.20 -23.49 -11.40
N GLU A 44 21.26 -22.72 -12.48
CA GLU A 44 20.39 -21.56 -12.67
C GLU A 44 19.08 -22.01 -13.31
N VAL A 45 17.97 -21.70 -12.65
CA VAL A 45 16.62 -21.99 -13.16
C VAL A 45 15.96 -20.71 -13.59
N THR A 46 15.46 -20.68 -14.83
CA THR A 46 14.59 -19.62 -15.34
C THR A 46 13.22 -20.21 -15.63
N VAL A 47 12.20 -19.75 -14.89
CA VAL A 47 10.80 -20.11 -15.12
C VAL A 47 10.20 -19.16 -16.15
N ILE A 48 9.68 -19.71 -17.25
CA ILE A 48 9.05 -18.94 -18.34
C ILE A 48 7.54 -19.21 -18.33
N TYR A 49 6.73 -18.17 -18.13
CA TYR A 49 5.27 -18.27 -18.13
C TYR A 49 4.68 -17.79 -19.46
N LYS A 50 4.82 -18.61 -20.51
CA LYS A 50 4.44 -18.27 -21.89
C LYS A 50 2.96 -17.88 -22.07
N ASP A 51 2.08 -18.40 -21.21
CA ASP A 51 0.63 -18.14 -21.24
C ASP A 51 0.13 -17.50 -19.92
N ALA A 52 0.98 -16.71 -19.25
CA ALA A 52 0.58 -15.98 -18.05
C ALA A 52 -0.57 -15.01 -18.33
N TYR A 53 -1.60 -15.03 -17.50
CA TYR A 53 -2.61 -13.97 -17.51
C TYR A 53 -2.88 -13.43 -16.12
N ILE A 54 -3.36 -12.19 -16.08
CA ILE A 54 -3.99 -11.59 -14.91
C ILE A 54 -5.17 -10.74 -15.39
N ASN A 55 -6.35 -11.01 -14.83
CA ASN A 55 -7.59 -10.35 -15.20
C ASN A 55 -8.22 -9.70 -13.97
N ILE A 56 -8.86 -8.55 -14.17
CA ILE A 56 -9.71 -7.89 -13.17
C ILE A 56 -11.14 -8.34 -13.46
N MET A 57 -11.78 -8.94 -12.47
CA MET A 57 -13.07 -9.61 -12.61
C MET A 57 -14.22 -8.63 -12.83
N GLU A 58 -14.08 -7.39 -12.36
CA GLU A 58 -15.04 -6.31 -12.56
C GLU A 58 -15.00 -5.72 -13.98
N GLY A 59 -14.00 -6.08 -14.79
CA GLY A 59 -13.84 -5.61 -16.15
C GLY A 59 -12.98 -4.36 -16.29
N SER A 60 -12.97 -3.76 -17.48
CA SER A 60 -12.10 -2.63 -17.85
C SER A 60 -12.62 -1.27 -17.39
N VAL A 61 -13.91 -1.17 -17.06
CA VAL A 61 -14.54 0.03 -16.50
C VAL A 61 -15.53 -0.43 -15.43
N ILE A 62 -15.44 0.14 -14.24
CA ILE A 62 -16.32 -0.18 -13.12
C ILE A 62 -16.68 1.09 -12.35
N GLU A 63 -17.92 1.14 -11.88
CA GLU A 63 -18.40 2.19 -10.98
C GLU A 63 -18.72 1.59 -9.61
N PHE A 64 -18.23 2.24 -8.56
CA PHE A 64 -18.58 1.93 -7.17
C PHE A 64 -19.20 3.14 -6.49
N VAL A 65 -20.01 2.87 -5.46
CA VAL A 65 -20.56 3.91 -4.58
C VAL A 65 -19.69 3.98 -3.32
N GLU A 66 -19.04 5.13 -3.11
CA GLU A 66 -18.09 5.47 -2.02
C GLU A 66 -16.79 4.65 -2.03
N GLN A 67 -16.86 3.32 -2.13
CA GLN A 67 -15.72 2.42 -2.20
C GLN A 67 -16.11 1.09 -2.83
N GLY A 68 -15.12 0.33 -3.30
CA GLY A 68 -15.33 -0.99 -3.89
C GLY A 68 -14.16 -1.92 -3.71
N THR A 69 -14.36 -3.18 -4.08
CA THR A 69 -13.27 -4.18 -4.08
C THR A 69 -13.05 -4.62 -5.52
N LEU A 70 -11.80 -4.49 -5.98
CA LEU A 70 -11.34 -5.10 -7.22
C LEU A 70 -10.85 -6.52 -6.92
N ASN A 71 -11.29 -7.48 -7.72
CA ASN A 71 -10.91 -8.88 -7.60
C ASN A 71 -10.11 -9.28 -8.83
N ALA A 72 -8.94 -9.86 -8.60
CA ALA A 72 -8.06 -10.34 -9.65
C ALA A 72 -8.03 -11.86 -9.72
N LYS A 73 -7.81 -12.38 -10.93
CA LYS A 73 -7.62 -13.80 -11.20
C LYS A 73 -6.44 -14.02 -12.14
N THR A 74 -5.58 -14.96 -11.78
CA THR A 74 -4.42 -15.40 -12.57
C THR A 74 -4.36 -16.93 -12.63
N ASN A 75 -3.70 -17.48 -13.64
CA ASN A 75 -3.33 -18.90 -13.73
C ASN A 75 -2.01 -19.23 -13.02
N ILE A 76 -1.27 -18.24 -12.55
CA ILE A 76 0.01 -18.47 -11.87
C ILE A 76 -0.25 -18.68 -10.37
N PRO A 77 0.02 -19.87 -9.82
CA PRO A 77 -0.08 -20.10 -8.38
C PRO A 77 0.98 -19.27 -7.64
N ASN A 78 0.58 -18.64 -6.53
CA ASN A 78 1.47 -17.81 -5.70
C ASN A 78 2.23 -16.72 -6.48
N ALA A 79 1.61 -16.15 -7.53
CA ALA A 79 2.21 -15.07 -8.31
C ALA A 79 2.57 -13.86 -7.44
N ASN A 80 3.72 -13.24 -7.74
CA ASN A 80 4.11 -11.96 -7.16
C ASN A 80 3.34 -10.84 -7.89
N ILE A 81 2.37 -10.24 -7.21
CA ILE A 81 1.40 -9.31 -7.80
C ILE A 81 1.59 -7.92 -7.21
N GLU A 82 1.42 -6.91 -8.05
CA GLU A 82 1.43 -5.51 -7.65
C GLU A 82 0.27 -4.75 -8.31
N TRP A 83 -0.59 -4.16 -7.47
CA TRP A 83 -1.53 -3.14 -7.86
C TRP A 83 -0.85 -1.76 -7.83
N ARG A 84 -1.07 -0.97 -8.87
CA ARG A 84 -0.61 0.42 -8.96
C ARG A 84 -1.75 1.38 -9.22
N TYR A 85 -1.69 2.52 -8.53
CA TYR A 85 -2.54 3.69 -8.72
C TYR A 85 -1.63 4.92 -8.73
N ASN A 86 -1.74 5.78 -9.74
CA ASN A 86 -0.85 6.93 -9.95
C ASN A 86 0.66 6.57 -9.89
N ASN A 87 1.05 5.43 -10.46
CA ASN A 87 2.40 4.84 -10.39
C ASN A 87 2.89 4.38 -9.00
N PHE A 88 2.08 4.48 -7.94
CA PHE A 88 2.41 3.96 -6.61
C PHE A 88 1.86 2.56 -6.41
N ILE A 89 2.61 1.70 -5.73
CA ILE A 89 2.12 0.37 -5.35
C ILE A 89 1.11 0.53 -4.20
N VAL A 90 -0.10 0.03 -4.39
CA VAL A 90 -1.23 0.18 -3.44
C VAL A 90 -1.77 -1.15 -2.91
N GLY A 91 -1.27 -2.29 -3.40
CA GLY A 91 -1.65 -3.61 -2.90
C GLY A 91 -0.86 -4.73 -3.56
N LYS A 92 -0.80 -5.88 -2.89
CA LYS A 92 -0.08 -7.09 -3.35
C LYS A 92 -0.94 -8.36 -3.34
N ASP A 93 -2.17 -8.26 -2.88
CA ASP A 93 -3.12 -9.37 -2.85
C ASP A 93 -3.96 -9.42 -4.14
N LEU A 94 -4.63 -10.56 -4.35
CA LEU A 94 -5.59 -10.72 -5.44
C LEU A 94 -6.85 -9.85 -5.26
N THR A 95 -7.05 -9.25 -4.08
CA THR A 95 -8.13 -8.33 -3.80
C THR A 95 -7.58 -6.97 -3.43
N LEU A 96 -8.16 -5.89 -3.94
CA LEU A 96 -7.81 -4.52 -3.58
C LEU A 96 -9.07 -3.73 -3.23
N ASN A 97 -9.12 -3.17 -2.02
CA ASN A 97 -10.15 -2.19 -1.67
C ASN A 97 -9.76 -0.81 -2.22
N VAL A 98 -10.66 -0.20 -2.99
CA VAL A 98 -10.45 1.09 -3.67
C VAL A 98 -11.48 2.12 -3.20
N LYS A 99 -11.00 3.32 -2.88
CA LYS A 99 -11.84 4.46 -2.46
C LYS A 99 -11.75 5.65 -3.40
N ASN A 100 -10.82 5.61 -4.36
CA ASN A 100 -10.53 6.73 -5.24
C ASN A 100 -10.86 6.34 -6.67
N GLU A 101 -11.36 7.32 -7.43
CA GLU A 101 -11.52 7.17 -8.86
C GLU A 101 -10.17 7.26 -9.58
N GLY A 102 -10.05 6.62 -10.73
CA GLY A 102 -8.86 6.66 -11.57
C GLY A 102 -8.53 5.30 -12.18
N ILE A 103 -7.31 5.17 -12.68
CA ILE A 103 -6.85 3.96 -13.36
C ILE A 103 -6.02 3.12 -12.39
N TYR A 104 -6.51 1.91 -12.12
CA TYR A 104 -5.80 0.91 -11.35
C TYR A 104 -5.20 -0.11 -12.31
N THR A 105 -3.90 -0.38 -12.17
CA THR A 105 -3.17 -1.36 -12.99
C THR A 105 -2.69 -2.48 -12.08
N ILE A 106 -2.97 -3.73 -12.45
CA ILE A 106 -2.44 -4.90 -11.76
C ILE A 106 -1.43 -5.58 -12.67
N SER A 107 -0.30 -6.02 -12.10
CA SER A 107 0.74 -6.72 -12.83
C SER A 107 1.31 -7.90 -12.05
N ILE A 108 1.74 -8.92 -12.77
CA ILE A 108 2.58 -10.00 -12.25
C ILE A 108 4.03 -9.61 -12.49
N LYS A 109 4.86 -9.70 -11.45
CA LYS A 109 6.29 -9.40 -11.49
C LYS A 109 7.12 -10.68 -11.44
N SER A 110 8.14 -10.75 -12.29
CA SER A 110 9.23 -11.72 -12.17
C SER A 110 10.17 -11.33 -11.01
N SER A 111 11.05 -12.24 -10.60
CA SER A 111 12.03 -12.00 -9.52
C SER A 111 13.03 -10.89 -9.86
N ASP A 112 13.28 -10.65 -11.13
CA ASP A 112 14.09 -9.54 -11.67
C ASP A 112 13.32 -8.21 -11.80
N GLY A 113 12.04 -8.18 -11.43
CA GLY A 113 11.17 -7.00 -11.50
C GLY A 113 10.51 -6.77 -12.86
N GLN A 114 10.74 -7.63 -13.85
CA GLN A 114 10.07 -7.53 -15.15
C GLN A 114 8.57 -7.81 -15.02
N THR A 115 7.75 -7.09 -15.78
CA THR A 115 6.31 -7.37 -15.88
C THR A 115 6.08 -8.59 -16.77
N ILE A 116 5.51 -9.65 -16.21
CA ILE A 116 5.14 -10.88 -16.92
C ILE A 116 3.79 -10.71 -17.63
N ALA A 117 2.80 -10.20 -16.90
CA ALA A 117 1.45 -9.91 -17.40
C ALA A 117 0.89 -8.68 -16.68
N SER A 118 0.01 -7.94 -17.33
CA SER A 118 -0.60 -6.75 -16.75
C SER A 118 -1.98 -6.50 -17.35
N THR A 119 -2.88 -5.94 -16.54
CA THR A 119 -4.15 -5.39 -17.01
C THR A 119 -4.52 -4.16 -16.19
N SER A 120 -5.53 -3.40 -16.62
CA SER A 120 -6.00 -2.20 -15.92
C SER A 120 -7.51 -2.07 -15.96
N THR A 121 -8.03 -1.31 -15.00
CA THR A 121 -9.44 -0.95 -14.92
C THR A 121 -9.57 0.53 -14.59
N LYS A 122 -10.54 1.20 -15.23
CA LYS A 122 -10.94 2.56 -14.88
C LYS A 122 -12.05 2.47 -13.82
N VAL A 123 -11.74 2.95 -12.62
CA VAL A 123 -12.66 3.03 -11.50
C VAL A 123 -13.29 4.43 -11.47
N THR A 124 -14.61 4.48 -11.37
CA THR A 124 -15.35 5.69 -11.00
C THR A 124 -15.96 5.50 -9.62
N ILE A 125 -15.80 6.48 -8.74
CA ILE A 125 -16.38 6.46 -7.40
C ILE A 125 -17.47 7.53 -7.33
N THR A 126 -18.72 7.10 -7.20
CA THR A 126 -19.87 7.98 -6.99
C THR A 126 -20.16 8.10 -5.51
N LYS A 127 -20.69 9.26 -5.09
CA LYS A 127 -21.17 9.41 -3.71
C LYS A 127 -22.56 8.85 -3.58
N ARG A 128 -22.88 8.29 -2.41
CA ARG A 128 -24.26 7.94 -2.10
C ARG A 128 -25.04 9.24 -1.90
N THR A 129 -26.14 9.39 -2.64
CA THR A 129 -26.99 10.57 -2.58
C THR A 129 -28.42 10.23 -2.19
N TYR A 130 -29.17 11.24 -1.74
CA TYR A 130 -30.59 11.14 -1.40
C TYR A 130 -31.32 12.43 -1.77
N THR A 131 -32.52 12.28 -2.33
CA THR A 131 -33.40 13.41 -2.63
C THR A 131 -34.32 13.69 -1.45
N VAL A 132 -34.21 14.88 -0.87
CA VAL A 132 -34.98 15.31 0.31
C VAL A 132 -36.48 15.25 0.02
N GLN A 133 -37.22 14.64 0.94
CA GLN A 133 -38.67 14.51 0.89
C GLN A 133 -39.34 15.44 1.92
N ILE A 134 -40.65 15.66 1.75
CA ILE A 134 -41.44 16.46 2.69
C ILE A 134 -41.38 15.83 4.08
N GLY A 135 -41.03 16.65 5.08
CA GLY A 135 -40.94 16.23 6.48
C GLY A 135 -39.61 15.57 6.87
N ASP A 136 -38.63 15.54 5.95
CA ASP A 136 -37.26 15.17 6.31
C ASP A 136 -36.60 16.26 7.17
N ASP A 137 -35.80 15.82 8.12
CA ASP A 137 -34.82 16.63 8.84
C ASP A 137 -33.52 15.83 8.98
N ILE A 138 -32.42 16.50 9.29
CA ILE A 138 -31.09 15.88 9.34
C ILE A 138 -31.01 14.74 10.38
N GLU A 139 -31.76 14.80 11.49
CA GLU A 139 -31.79 13.76 12.53
C GLU A 139 -32.57 12.53 12.08
N ARG A 140 -33.70 12.72 11.39
CA ARG A 140 -34.50 11.66 10.76
C ARG A 140 -33.72 10.97 9.67
N LEU A 141 -32.99 11.72 8.84
CA LEU A 141 -32.12 11.13 7.82
C LEU A 141 -30.98 10.34 8.46
N ALA A 142 -30.33 10.86 9.51
CA ALA A 142 -29.30 10.11 10.24
C ALA A 142 -29.85 8.81 10.86
N ARG A 143 -31.05 8.86 11.47
CA ARG A 143 -31.74 7.68 11.98
C ARG A 143 -32.08 6.70 10.85
N LYS A 144 -32.56 7.19 9.70
CA LYS A 144 -32.94 6.36 8.55
C LYS A 144 -31.74 5.63 7.93
N PHE A 145 -30.60 6.31 7.78
CA PHE A 145 -29.44 5.78 7.06
C PHE A 145 -28.41 5.09 7.95
N TYR A 146 -28.31 5.47 9.22
CA TYR A 146 -27.31 4.95 10.16
C TYR A 146 -27.92 4.24 11.37
N ASN A 147 -29.26 4.20 11.48
CA ASN A 147 -29.96 3.74 12.69
C ASN A 147 -29.56 4.52 13.95
N ASP A 148 -29.01 5.73 13.80
CA ASP A 148 -28.48 6.55 14.88
C ASP A 148 -28.59 8.05 14.54
N GLN A 149 -29.44 8.77 15.27
CA GLN A 149 -29.64 10.20 15.09
C GLN A 149 -28.42 11.05 15.49
N SER A 150 -27.54 10.54 16.35
CA SER A 150 -26.32 11.25 16.78
C SER A 150 -25.33 11.43 15.63
N LYS A 151 -25.45 10.60 14.57
CA LYS A 151 -24.63 10.66 13.35
C LYS A 151 -25.01 11.81 12.41
N LYS A 152 -25.92 12.70 12.82
CA LYS A 152 -26.32 13.89 12.04
C LYS A 152 -25.13 14.76 11.60
N SER A 153 -24.10 14.85 12.43
CA SER A 153 -22.87 15.60 12.11
C SER A 153 -22.12 15.05 10.89
N LEU A 154 -22.24 13.76 10.59
CA LEU A 154 -21.65 13.17 9.39
C LEU A 154 -22.33 13.69 8.12
N ILE A 155 -23.66 13.77 8.13
CA ILE A 155 -24.43 14.32 7.01
C ILE A 155 -24.09 15.81 6.82
N LEU A 156 -24.04 16.59 7.90
CA LEU A 156 -23.70 18.01 7.82
C LEU A 156 -22.28 18.24 7.29
N LYS A 157 -21.29 17.45 7.75
CA LYS A 157 -19.91 17.55 7.27
C LYS A 157 -19.79 17.24 5.77
N ALA A 158 -20.60 16.31 5.26
CA ALA A 158 -20.62 15.97 3.84
C ALA A 158 -21.37 16.99 2.97
N ASN A 159 -22.20 17.86 3.58
CA ASN A 159 -23.02 18.86 2.90
C ASN A 159 -22.84 20.25 3.54
N PRO A 160 -21.72 20.95 3.27
CA PRO A 160 -21.39 22.22 3.91
C PRO A 160 -22.47 23.31 3.78
N SER A 161 -23.13 23.40 2.62
CA SER A 161 -24.23 24.36 2.38
C SER A 161 -25.41 24.17 3.35
N ILE A 162 -25.71 22.93 3.73
CA ILE A 162 -26.78 22.61 4.67
C ILE A 162 -26.34 22.94 6.10
N ALA A 163 -25.06 22.74 6.42
CA ALA A 163 -24.49 23.10 7.71
C ALA A 163 -24.52 24.62 7.94
N GLU A 164 -24.21 25.41 6.91
CA GLU A 164 -24.31 26.87 6.94
C GLU A 164 -25.75 27.36 7.14
N ASN A 165 -26.73 26.63 6.62
CA ASN A 165 -28.16 26.91 6.79
C ASN A 165 -28.77 26.32 8.07
N ASN A 166 -27.96 26.13 9.13
CA ASN A 166 -28.41 25.55 10.41
C ASN A 166 -29.14 24.19 10.27
N GLY A 167 -28.79 23.39 9.26
CA GLY A 167 -29.43 22.09 9.02
C GLY A 167 -30.75 22.16 8.26
N GLY A 168 -31.11 23.32 7.69
CA GLY A 168 -32.32 23.50 6.89
C GLY A 168 -32.24 22.73 5.56
N LEU A 169 -33.22 21.87 5.32
CA LEU A 169 -33.36 21.07 4.10
C LEU A 169 -34.43 21.65 3.16
N THR A 170 -34.17 21.60 1.86
CA THR A 170 -35.09 21.98 0.79
C THR A 170 -35.66 20.75 0.11
N VAL A 171 -36.98 20.61 0.08
CA VAL A 171 -37.64 19.47 -0.58
C VAL A 171 -37.25 19.39 -2.06
N GLY A 172 -36.85 18.20 -2.51
CA GLY A 172 -36.39 17.95 -3.87
C GLY A 172 -34.89 18.17 -4.10
N GLU A 173 -34.16 18.76 -3.15
CA GLU A 173 -32.70 18.87 -3.26
C GLU A 173 -32.03 17.51 -3.10
N THR A 174 -30.89 17.31 -3.78
CA THR A 174 -30.09 16.08 -3.64
C THR A 174 -28.93 16.33 -2.70
N ILE A 175 -28.82 15.53 -1.66
CA ILE A 175 -27.78 15.63 -0.62
C ILE A 175 -26.91 14.38 -0.60
N ILE A 176 -25.68 14.50 -0.11
CA ILE A 176 -24.75 13.40 0.08
C ILE A 176 -25.06 12.69 1.41
N ILE A 177 -25.17 11.37 1.37
CA ILE A 177 -25.33 10.50 2.54
C ILE A 177 -24.07 9.63 2.66
N PRO A 178 -23.04 10.06 3.42
CA PRO A 178 -21.80 9.31 3.51
C PRO A 178 -22.03 7.90 4.09
N VAL A 179 -21.24 6.91 3.69
CA VAL A 179 -21.26 5.59 4.33
C VAL A 179 -20.51 5.68 5.66
N LEU A 180 -20.94 4.91 6.67
CA LEU A 180 -20.16 4.76 7.90
C LEU A 180 -18.84 4.10 7.52
N GLU A 181 -17.75 4.85 7.57
CA GLU A 181 -16.43 4.23 7.55
C GLU A 181 -16.37 3.30 8.76
N ASN A 182 -16.12 2.01 8.53
CA ASN A 182 -15.48 1.22 9.57
C ASN A 182 -14.21 1.99 9.93
N GLU A 183 -13.90 2.15 11.22
CA GLU A 183 -12.61 2.68 11.67
C GLU A 183 -11.50 1.71 11.24
N THR A 184 -11.22 1.63 9.95
CA THR A 184 -9.92 1.24 9.45
C THR A 184 -9.07 2.45 9.78
N GLU A 185 -8.21 2.30 10.79
CA GLU A 185 -7.16 3.27 11.11
C GLU A 185 -6.62 3.81 9.79
N THR A 186 -6.93 5.07 9.47
CA THR A 186 -6.16 5.78 8.46
C THR A 186 -4.75 5.74 9.00
N THR A 187 -3.90 4.90 8.41
CA THR A 187 -2.57 4.62 8.94
C THR A 187 -1.76 5.89 8.68
N LYS A 188 -1.84 6.83 9.62
CA LYS A 188 -1.18 8.11 9.52
C LYS A 188 0.31 7.85 9.55
N ILE A 189 0.99 8.14 8.45
CA ILE A 189 2.44 7.99 8.41
C ILE A 189 3.06 9.16 9.17
N LYS A 190 3.73 8.82 10.26
CA LYS A 190 4.51 9.77 11.04
C LYS A 190 5.97 9.69 10.58
N ILE A 191 6.47 10.79 10.05
CA ILE A 191 7.84 10.89 9.54
C ILE A 191 8.68 11.70 10.53
N GLY A 192 9.72 11.09 11.09
CA GLY A 192 10.70 11.79 11.92
C GLY A 192 11.78 12.45 11.06
N ALA A 193 11.97 13.75 11.19
CA ALA A 193 12.99 14.52 10.47
C ALA A 193 14.07 15.05 11.44
N ILE A 194 15.34 14.93 11.05
CA ILE A 194 16.47 15.41 11.87
C ILE A 194 16.69 16.90 11.62
N ILE A 195 16.61 17.71 12.68
CA ILE A 195 16.71 19.18 12.57
C ILE A 195 18.08 19.67 12.06
N ASP A 196 19.15 18.90 12.31
CA ASP A 196 20.53 19.27 11.95
C ASP A 196 20.95 18.79 10.55
N LEU A 197 20.09 18.03 9.86
CA LEU A 197 20.33 17.45 8.53
C LEU A 197 19.19 17.81 7.55
N MET A 198 18.65 19.02 7.66
CA MET A 198 17.64 19.49 6.71
C MET A 198 18.21 19.43 5.28
N PRO A 199 17.45 18.94 4.27
CA PRO A 199 17.89 18.95 2.89
C PRO A 199 18.27 20.39 2.49
N LEU A 200 19.47 20.55 1.93
CA LEU A 200 19.98 21.85 1.48
C LEU A 200 18.91 22.55 0.63
N SER A 201 18.40 23.67 1.13
CA SER A 201 17.45 24.54 0.45
C SER A 201 18.11 25.90 0.33
N ALA A 202 17.98 26.56 -0.82
CA ALA A 202 18.52 27.91 -0.98
C ALA A 202 17.88 28.84 0.07
N PRO A 203 18.63 29.83 0.61
CA PRO A 203 18.07 30.81 1.53
C PRO A 203 16.80 31.45 0.97
N GLY A 204 15.70 31.43 1.73
CA GLY A 204 14.42 32.04 1.32
C GLY A 204 13.41 31.10 0.65
N ILE A 205 13.75 29.83 0.41
CA ILE A 205 12.76 28.82 -0.04
C ILE A 205 12.24 28.09 1.20
N TYR A 206 11.05 28.54 1.64
CA TYR A 206 10.12 28.08 2.68
C TYR A 206 10.55 27.01 3.71
N GLN A 207 10.10 27.24 4.95
CA GLN A 207 10.17 26.33 6.09
C GLN A 207 9.74 24.91 5.68
N ASN A 208 10.57 23.89 6.00
CA ASN A 208 10.40 22.46 5.68
C ASN A 208 10.91 21.99 4.30
N GLY A 209 12.12 22.40 3.91
CA GLY A 209 12.88 22.08 2.69
C GLY A 209 12.44 20.96 1.70
N ILE A 210 12.90 21.06 0.45
CA ILE A 210 12.34 20.35 -0.73
C ILE A 210 12.02 18.85 -0.55
N VAL A 211 12.82 18.09 0.20
CA VAL A 211 12.60 16.64 0.40
C VAL A 211 11.41 16.37 1.30
N THR A 212 11.18 17.18 2.33
CA THR A 212 10.01 17.04 3.20
C THR A 212 8.74 17.46 2.49
N ASP A 213 8.77 18.51 1.66
CA ASP A 213 7.64 18.90 0.81
C ASP A 213 7.31 17.83 -0.25
N ILE A 214 8.34 17.27 -0.92
CA ILE A 214 8.18 16.13 -1.83
C ILE A 214 7.54 14.94 -1.09
N SER A 215 8.00 14.64 0.14
CA SER A 215 7.46 13.53 0.92
C SER A 215 5.98 13.75 1.23
N VAL A 216 5.61 14.93 1.76
CA VAL A 216 4.20 15.27 2.03
C VAL A 216 3.37 15.19 0.76
N GLN A 217 3.85 15.76 -0.35
CA GLN A 217 3.10 15.76 -1.61
C GLN A 217 2.95 14.34 -2.16
N VAL A 218 3.99 13.52 -2.16
CA VAL A 218 3.93 12.13 -2.64
C VAL A 218 2.92 11.32 -1.83
N PHE A 219 2.97 11.39 -0.50
CA PHE A 219 2.02 10.65 0.32
C PHE A 219 0.59 11.20 0.20
N LYS A 220 0.43 12.52 -0.02
CA LYS A 220 -0.86 13.11 -0.34
C LYS A 220 -1.41 12.58 -1.67
N GLU A 221 -0.59 12.44 -2.72
CA GLU A 221 -0.99 11.80 -3.98
C GLU A 221 -1.33 10.31 -3.82
N MET A 222 -0.76 9.66 -2.80
CA MET A 222 -1.12 8.31 -2.37
C MET A 222 -2.38 8.27 -1.48
N ASN A 223 -3.03 9.40 -1.22
CA ASN A 223 -4.16 9.55 -0.27
C ASN A 223 -3.86 9.02 1.14
N MET A 224 -2.62 9.22 1.59
CA MET A 224 -2.17 8.88 2.94
C MET A 224 -2.00 10.16 3.76
N GLU A 225 -2.58 10.19 4.95
CA GLU A 225 -2.38 11.31 5.87
C GLU A 225 -0.96 11.25 6.43
N THR A 226 -0.23 12.36 6.32
CA THR A 226 1.15 12.47 6.81
C THR A 226 1.34 13.56 7.83
N SER A 227 2.21 13.32 8.80
CA SER A 227 2.76 14.36 9.66
C SER A 227 4.27 14.24 9.76
N ILE A 228 4.96 15.38 9.68
CA ILE A 228 6.41 15.46 9.83
C ILE A 228 6.74 16.15 11.15
N GLU A 229 7.60 15.53 11.95
CA GLU A 229 8.09 16.10 13.21
C GLU A 229 9.61 16.28 13.17
N PHE A 230 10.09 17.49 13.45
CA PHE A 230 11.51 17.83 13.47
C PHE A 230 12.08 17.72 14.88
N MET A 231 13.17 16.96 15.06
CA MET A 231 13.81 16.79 16.37
C MET A 231 15.28 16.37 16.26
N PRO A 232 16.04 16.41 17.37
CA PRO A 232 17.42 15.94 17.39
C PRO A 232 17.54 14.44 17.06
N LEU A 233 18.68 14.03 16.49
CA LEU A 233 18.94 12.68 15.98
C LEU A 233 18.62 11.55 16.98
N ASN A 234 19.00 11.73 18.26
CA ASN A 234 18.75 10.75 19.30
C ASN A 234 17.24 10.55 19.57
N LYS A 235 16.44 11.61 19.46
CA LYS A 235 14.98 11.57 19.63
C LYS A 235 14.28 10.93 18.44
N VAL A 236 14.74 11.22 17.21
CA VAL A 236 14.24 10.55 15.99
C VAL A 236 14.46 9.03 16.08
N LYS A 237 15.68 8.59 16.41
CA LYS A 237 16.02 7.16 16.55
C LYS A 237 15.20 6.47 17.64
N ALA A 238 15.07 7.09 18.81
CA ALA A 238 14.23 6.57 19.88
C ALA A 238 12.76 6.51 19.47
N GLY A 239 12.28 7.50 18.70
CA GLY A 239 10.91 7.53 18.19
C GLY A 239 10.62 6.39 17.21
N VAL A 240 11.52 6.12 16.25
CA VAL A 240 11.37 4.98 15.33
C VAL A 240 11.40 3.65 16.09
N TYR A 241 12.36 3.47 16.99
CA TYR A 241 12.50 2.23 17.75
C TYR A 241 11.25 1.91 18.60
N ASN A 242 10.60 2.94 19.14
CA ASN A 242 9.40 2.81 19.97
C ASN A 242 8.10 2.90 19.16
N GLY A 243 8.15 2.92 17.82
CA GLY A 243 6.96 3.00 16.96
C GLY A 243 6.24 4.35 16.95
N LEU A 244 6.85 5.40 17.49
CA LEU A 244 6.32 6.78 17.41
C LEU A 244 6.39 7.33 15.97
N PHE A 245 7.41 6.94 15.21
CA PHE A 245 7.56 7.27 13.79
C PHE A 245 7.53 6.00 12.95
N THR A 246 6.77 6.03 11.87
CA THR A 246 6.73 4.95 10.87
C THR A 246 8.05 4.87 10.11
N VAL A 247 8.63 6.03 9.78
CA VAL A 247 9.90 6.18 9.06
C VAL A 247 10.61 7.44 9.52
N ALA A 248 11.93 7.51 9.30
CA ALA A 248 12.73 8.69 9.62
C ALA A 248 13.76 9.02 8.54
N GLN A 249 14.03 10.32 8.32
CA GLN A 249 14.97 10.80 7.31
C GLN A 249 15.71 12.09 7.73
N PRO A 250 16.91 12.37 7.19
CA PRO A 250 17.82 11.43 6.54
C PRO A 250 18.75 10.75 7.56
N LEU A 251 18.85 9.42 7.53
CA LEU A 251 19.77 8.64 8.37
C LEU A 251 20.81 7.98 7.47
N ALA A 252 22.10 8.22 7.75
CA ALA A 252 23.18 7.44 7.14
C ALA A 252 23.12 6.01 7.67
N LYS A 253 23.23 5.03 6.77
CA LYS A 253 23.26 3.61 7.15
C LYS A 253 24.63 3.27 7.74
N THR A 254 24.68 2.72 8.95
CA THR A 254 25.91 2.21 9.57
C THR A 254 25.76 0.74 10.01
N PRO A 255 26.85 -0.06 10.04
CA PRO A 255 26.77 -1.47 10.43
C PRO A 255 26.18 -1.71 11.83
N MET A 256 26.41 -0.77 12.74
CA MET A 256 25.88 -0.84 14.10
C MET A 256 24.36 -0.60 14.15
N GLU A 257 23.83 0.23 13.25
CA GLU A 257 22.40 0.56 13.20
C GLU A 257 21.57 -0.48 12.46
N GLU A 258 22.17 -1.23 11.54
CA GLU A 258 21.52 -2.37 10.85
C GLU A 258 21.06 -3.46 11.82
N LEU A 259 21.66 -3.53 13.01
CA LEU A 259 21.24 -4.45 14.06
C LEU A 259 19.91 -4.05 14.72
N SER A 260 19.53 -2.78 14.62
CA SER A 260 18.42 -2.19 15.38
C SER A 260 17.34 -1.54 14.51
N PHE A 261 17.61 -1.29 13.23
CA PHE A 261 16.72 -0.57 12.32
C PHE A 261 16.70 -1.19 10.93
N TYR A 262 15.51 -1.15 10.31
CA TYR A 262 15.36 -1.47 8.89
C TYR A 262 15.63 -0.23 8.04
N PHE A 263 16.41 -0.39 6.98
CA PHE A 263 16.72 0.65 6.01
C PHE A 263 15.99 0.39 4.70
N SER A 264 15.48 1.44 4.04
CA SER A 264 14.91 1.31 2.71
C SER A 264 15.99 0.92 1.70
N ASN A 265 15.67 -0.03 0.82
CA ASN A 265 16.55 -0.34 -0.31
C ASN A 265 16.57 0.86 -1.28
N PRO A 266 17.72 1.15 -1.92
CA PRO A 266 17.77 2.17 -2.95
C PRO A 266 16.82 1.80 -4.10
N LEU A 267 16.08 2.79 -4.61
CA LEU A 267 15.14 2.60 -5.72
C LEU A 267 15.85 2.22 -7.03
N TYR A 268 17.14 2.54 -7.15
CA TYR A 268 17.98 2.19 -8.29
C TYR A 268 19.35 1.73 -7.77
N LYS A 269 19.85 0.60 -8.28
CA LYS A 269 21.26 0.23 -8.14
C LYS A 269 22.01 0.92 -9.27
N LEU A 270 22.98 1.77 -8.94
CA LEU A 270 23.94 2.30 -9.90
C LEU A 270 24.90 1.20 -10.36
#